data_AF-W8BWY8-F1
#
_entry.id   AF-W8BWY8-F1
#
_cell.length_a   1.000
_cell.length_b   1.000
_cell.length_c   1.000
_cell.angle_alpha   90.00
_cell.angle_beta   90.00
_cell.angle_gamma   90.00
#
_symmetry.space_group_name_H-M   'P 1'
#
loop_
_entity.id
_entity.type
_entity.pdbx_description
1 polymer ?
#
loop_
_entity_poly.entity_id
_entity_poly.type
_entity_poly.pdbx_seq_one_letter_code
_entity_poly.pdbx_strand_id
1 'polypeptide(L)'
;MVAAGDCFVVQSPNTVENTIILGRNAIDGDAVTEAQEVHYYNATEALEGRPDGGADVVKANGEILRVILQKPRTGVWGGDAGANDRNVSIAVSWSNQEPANDSGTLISTDIVRLTLAIAKSAEDAVERIGNLVTDHGSDDAKFSFVVCDHTEGWLVSSGGKLWAAQKVTDGFLRITCKGLSVKTTIDKSSEALGDTLKAQGLWDGEGDLNFASSLGADDDVDAEWSGEAPNGDGSYTLTSMFDTLRSAADTETARAANISVLTTGISCHWFTATPNANESVFKPFVFAPNPKISPLTKVPPDNTVTLLHKLHAQRKPAAVEDLKSLEAACVEELNGYLAEHPTVDEELDELMKDCVEAEVKFYR
;
A
#
# COMPACT_ATOMS: atom_id res chain seq x y z
N MET A 1 10.03 -6.92 -13.06
CA MET A 1 9.86 -5.49 -12.74
C MET A 1 9.49 -5.44 -11.28
N VAL A 2 10.09 -4.52 -10.55
CA VAL A 2 10.08 -4.47 -9.08
C VAL A 2 8.93 -3.58 -8.62
N ALA A 3 8.16 -4.02 -7.63
CA ALA A 3 7.21 -3.15 -6.94
C ALA A 3 7.97 -2.40 -5.83
N ALA A 4 8.07 -1.08 -5.98
CA ALA A 4 8.81 -0.21 -5.08
C ALA A 4 7.98 1.04 -4.74
N GLY A 5 8.13 1.53 -3.52
CA GLY A 5 7.51 2.77 -3.10
C GLY A 5 7.91 3.20 -1.70
N ASP A 6 8.09 4.51 -1.52
CA ASP A 6 8.33 5.07 -0.19
C ASP A 6 7.02 5.01 0.62
N CYS A 7 7.12 4.52 1.85
CA CYS A 7 6.00 4.41 2.78
C CYS A 7 6.20 5.33 3.99
N PHE A 8 5.12 5.90 4.48
CA PHE A 8 5.09 6.83 5.59
C PHE A 8 4.04 6.34 6.58
N VAL A 9 4.47 6.05 7.82
CA VAL A 9 3.57 5.62 8.89
C VAL A 9 3.56 6.71 9.94
N VAL A 10 2.38 7.13 10.38
CA VAL A 10 2.20 8.06 11.51
C VAL A 10 1.15 7.49 12.44
N GLN A 11 1.47 7.46 13.74
CA GLN A 11 0.61 6.96 14.81
C GLN A 11 0.75 7.84 16.06
N SER A 12 0.02 7.48 17.13
CA SER A 12 0.10 8.18 18.42
C SER A 12 1.58 8.26 18.90
N PRO A 13 2.03 9.41 19.44
CA PRO A 13 1.27 10.59 19.85
C PRO A 13 1.08 11.67 18.76
N ASN A 14 1.39 11.38 17.49
CA ASN A 14 1.32 12.38 16.43
C ASN A 14 -0.07 12.55 15.82
N THR A 15 -0.88 11.50 15.88
CA THR A 15 -2.28 11.47 15.46
C THR A 15 -3.21 11.45 16.67
N VAL A 16 -4.52 11.60 16.42
CA VAL A 16 -5.55 11.29 17.42
C VAL A 16 -5.39 9.82 17.87
N GLU A 17 -5.71 9.54 19.14
CA GLU A 17 -5.63 8.18 19.69
C GLU A 17 -6.33 7.13 18.82
N ASN A 18 -5.75 5.93 18.72
CA ASN A 18 -6.23 4.81 17.91
C ASN A 18 -6.46 5.16 16.44
N THR A 19 -5.62 6.07 15.90
CA THR A 19 -5.57 6.40 14.47
C THR A 19 -4.17 6.18 13.94
N ILE A 20 -4.06 5.39 12.88
CA ILE A 20 -2.82 5.22 12.12
C ILE A 20 -3.04 5.73 10.70
N ILE A 21 -2.12 6.55 10.21
CA ILE A 21 -2.11 7.04 8.84
C ILE A 21 -0.94 6.40 8.11
N LEU A 22 -1.25 5.55 7.13
CA LEU A 22 -0.27 4.94 6.22
C LEU A 22 -0.35 5.63 4.87
N GLY A 23 0.70 6.34 4.48
CA GLY A 23 0.87 6.90 3.13
C GLY A 23 1.88 6.11 2.32
N ARG A 24 1.70 6.06 1.00
CA ARG A 24 2.66 5.47 0.07
C ARG A 24 2.73 6.24 -1.24
N ASN A 25 3.95 6.51 -1.70
CA ASN A 25 4.24 6.89 -3.07
C ASN A 25 4.82 5.68 -3.81
N ALA A 26 4.16 5.20 -4.86
CA ALA A 26 4.80 4.23 -5.75
C ALA A 26 5.93 4.92 -6.54
N ILE A 27 7.05 4.21 -6.74
CA ILE A 27 8.27 4.73 -7.35
C ILE A 27 8.76 3.74 -8.39
N ASP A 28 8.84 4.18 -9.66
CA ASP A 28 9.43 3.43 -10.76
C ASP A 28 9.77 4.41 -11.91
N GLY A 29 11.06 4.73 -12.06
CA GLY A 29 11.53 5.64 -13.11
C GLY A 29 11.39 5.09 -14.53
N ASP A 30 11.43 3.77 -14.69
CA ASP A 30 11.30 3.14 -16.02
C ASP A 30 9.83 3.02 -16.44
N ALA A 31 8.91 3.05 -15.48
CA ALA A 31 7.49 2.87 -15.73
C ALA A 31 6.67 4.15 -15.65
N VAL A 32 7.22 5.36 -15.47
CA VAL A 32 6.45 6.62 -15.21
C VAL A 32 5.24 6.88 -16.14
N THR A 33 5.29 6.42 -17.39
CA THR A 33 4.19 6.56 -18.38
C THR A 33 3.19 5.40 -18.42
N GLU A 34 3.46 4.30 -17.72
CA GLU A 34 2.58 3.13 -17.67
C GLU A 34 1.38 3.43 -16.76
N ALA A 35 0.17 3.05 -17.18
CA ALA A 35 -1.01 3.33 -16.38
C ALA A 35 -1.09 2.40 -15.16
N GLN A 36 -1.44 2.99 -14.02
CA GLN A 36 -1.83 2.29 -12.80
C GLN A 36 -3.35 2.23 -12.70
N GLU A 37 -3.85 1.23 -12.00
CA GLU A 37 -5.28 0.99 -11.86
C GLU A 37 -5.67 0.94 -10.38
N VAL A 38 -6.92 1.30 -10.08
CA VAL A 38 -7.52 1.09 -8.75
C VAL A 38 -8.73 0.20 -8.90
N HIS A 39 -8.69 -0.96 -8.24
CA HIS A 39 -9.71 -1.99 -8.34
C HIS A 39 -10.28 -2.31 -6.97
N TYR A 40 -11.60 -2.38 -6.88
CA TYR A 40 -12.33 -2.96 -5.77
C TYR A 40 -12.89 -4.32 -6.17
N TYR A 41 -12.85 -5.24 -5.22
CA TYR A 41 -13.39 -6.59 -5.33
C TYR A 41 -14.27 -6.87 -4.12
N ASN A 42 -15.49 -7.36 -4.37
CA ASN A 42 -16.31 -7.91 -3.30
C ASN A 42 -15.74 -9.24 -2.81
N ALA A 43 -16.26 -9.75 -1.68
CA ALA A 43 -15.84 -11.04 -1.10
C ALA A 43 -15.88 -12.21 -2.09
N THR A 44 -16.85 -12.23 -3.02
CA THR A 44 -16.96 -13.30 -4.03
C THR A 44 -15.91 -13.21 -5.13
N GLU A 45 -15.39 -12.00 -5.39
CA GLU A 45 -14.48 -11.69 -6.51
C GLU A 45 -13.03 -11.53 -6.04
N ALA A 46 -12.81 -11.34 -4.73
CA ALA A 46 -11.50 -10.98 -4.16
C ALA A 46 -10.41 -11.99 -4.49
N LEU A 47 -10.76 -13.27 -4.65
CA LEU A 47 -9.84 -14.35 -5.01
C LEU A 47 -10.10 -14.94 -6.41
N GLU A 48 -10.95 -14.33 -7.24
CA GLU A 48 -11.13 -14.78 -8.61
C GLU A 48 -9.87 -14.57 -9.46
N GLY A 49 -9.62 -15.49 -10.40
CA GLY A 49 -8.44 -15.49 -11.25
C GLY A 49 -7.30 -16.33 -10.68
N ARG A 50 -6.07 -16.03 -11.12
CA ARG A 50 -4.87 -16.76 -10.72
C ARG A 50 -3.75 -15.76 -10.39
N PRO A 51 -2.96 -15.99 -9.32
CA PRO A 51 -1.76 -15.21 -9.03
C PRO A 51 -0.81 -15.14 -10.23
N ASP A 52 -0.20 -13.99 -10.47
CA ASP A 52 0.68 -13.76 -11.62
C ASP A 52 1.95 -14.63 -11.56
N GLY A 53 2.46 -14.87 -10.34
CA GLY A 53 3.57 -15.80 -10.12
C GLY A 53 3.19 -17.27 -10.39
N GLY A 54 1.90 -17.58 -10.46
CA GLY A 54 1.38 -18.88 -10.90
C GLY A 54 1.27 -19.95 -9.80
N ALA A 55 1.52 -19.62 -8.53
CA ALA A 55 1.33 -20.54 -7.42
C ALA A 55 -0.15 -20.97 -7.27
N ASP A 56 -0.40 -22.27 -7.04
CA ASP A 56 -1.74 -22.84 -6.83
C ASP A 56 -2.18 -22.70 -5.36
N VAL A 57 -2.41 -21.45 -4.95
CA VAL A 57 -2.70 -21.08 -3.54
C VAL A 57 -4.10 -20.50 -3.33
N VAL A 58 -4.87 -20.38 -4.41
CA VAL A 58 -6.26 -19.92 -4.36
C VAL A 58 -7.14 -21.08 -3.92
N LYS A 59 -6.98 -21.49 -2.67
CA LYS A 59 -7.83 -22.48 -1.99
C LYS A 59 -8.39 -21.78 -0.75
N ALA A 60 -9.55 -21.15 -0.93
CA ALA A 60 -10.19 -20.40 0.14
C ALA A 60 -10.67 -21.37 1.24
N ASN A 61 -10.00 -21.32 2.39
CA ASN A 61 -10.52 -21.85 3.64
C ASN A 61 -10.84 -20.65 4.54
N GLY A 62 -12.12 -20.32 4.70
CA GLY A 62 -12.57 -19.25 5.60
C GLY A 62 -13.41 -18.16 4.93
N GLU A 63 -13.66 -17.11 5.70
CA GLU A 63 -14.37 -15.89 5.29
C GLU A 63 -13.45 -15.06 4.37
N ILE A 64 -13.94 -14.76 3.15
CA ILE A 64 -13.23 -13.88 2.21
C ILE A 64 -13.73 -12.44 2.44
N LEU A 65 -12.79 -11.52 2.53
CA LEU A 65 -13.00 -10.11 2.80
C LEU A 65 -13.11 -9.29 1.51
N ARG A 66 -13.70 -8.11 1.60
CA ARG A 66 -13.73 -7.14 0.50
C ARG A 66 -12.38 -6.43 0.43
N VAL A 67 -11.87 -6.17 -0.77
CA VAL A 67 -10.52 -5.63 -0.96
C VAL A 67 -10.53 -4.50 -1.97
N ILE A 68 -9.79 -3.42 -1.66
CA ILE A 68 -9.39 -2.40 -2.64
C ILE A 68 -7.88 -2.45 -2.85
N LEU A 69 -7.46 -2.41 -4.11
CA LEU A 69 -6.06 -2.51 -4.52
C LEU A 69 -5.68 -1.34 -5.42
N GLN A 70 -4.53 -0.75 -5.14
CA GLN A 70 -3.72 -0.06 -6.12
C GLN A 70 -2.91 -1.10 -6.89
N LYS A 71 -2.96 -1.04 -8.22
CA LYS A 71 -2.24 -1.96 -9.11
C LYS A 71 -1.08 -1.21 -9.76
N PRO A 72 0.15 -1.75 -9.75
CA PRO A 72 1.33 -1.04 -10.22
C PRO A 72 1.34 -0.83 -11.74
N ARG A 73 0.57 -1.65 -12.47
CA ARG A 73 0.37 -1.58 -13.91
C ARG A 73 -0.88 -2.33 -14.35
N THR A 74 -1.18 -2.20 -15.63
CA THR A 74 -2.34 -2.82 -16.28
C THR A 74 -2.25 -4.34 -16.27
N GLY A 75 -3.33 -5.02 -15.89
CA GLY A 75 -3.46 -6.47 -16.06
C GLY A 75 -2.71 -7.34 -15.05
N VAL A 76 -2.10 -6.75 -14.02
CA VAL A 76 -1.58 -7.49 -12.85
C VAL A 76 -2.75 -8.15 -12.10
N TRP A 77 -2.59 -9.33 -11.51
CA TRP A 77 -3.65 -9.94 -10.69
C TRP A 77 -3.75 -9.27 -9.31
N GLY A 78 -2.61 -9.12 -8.63
CA GLY A 78 -2.48 -8.51 -7.31
C GLY A 78 -2.56 -6.98 -7.26
N GLY A 79 -1.91 -6.41 -6.24
CA GLY A 79 -1.74 -4.96 -6.06
C GLY A 79 -0.47 -4.63 -5.27
N ASP A 80 0.08 -3.43 -5.45
CA ASP A 80 1.29 -2.97 -4.75
C ASP A 80 0.98 -2.20 -3.45
N ALA A 81 -0.29 -1.84 -3.27
CA ALA A 81 -0.86 -1.40 -2.00
C ALA A 81 -2.37 -1.67 -1.99
N GLY A 82 -2.97 -1.67 -0.81
CA GLY A 82 -4.41 -1.82 -0.68
C GLY A 82 -4.88 -1.94 0.76
N ALA A 83 -6.18 -2.13 0.91
CA ALA A 83 -6.82 -2.35 2.19
C ALA A 83 -8.02 -3.31 2.08
N ASN A 84 -8.50 -3.78 3.23
CA ASN A 84 -9.70 -4.60 3.33
C ASN A 84 -10.75 -4.03 4.29
N ASP A 85 -11.94 -4.61 4.28
CA ASP A 85 -13.07 -4.20 5.12
C ASP A 85 -12.96 -4.59 6.61
N ARG A 86 -11.76 -5.01 7.05
CA ARG A 86 -11.40 -5.24 8.45
C ARG A 86 -10.36 -4.23 8.96
N ASN A 87 -10.22 -3.08 8.28
CA ASN A 87 -9.27 -2.01 8.61
C ASN A 87 -7.79 -2.45 8.54
N VAL A 88 -7.46 -3.46 7.73
CA VAL A 88 -6.06 -3.83 7.47
C VAL A 88 -5.61 -3.21 6.15
N SER A 89 -4.47 -2.54 6.16
CA SER A 89 -3.81 -1.95 4.99
C SER A 89 -2.42 -2.56 4.81
N ILE A 90 -2.07 -2.87 3.56
CA ILE A 90 -0.75 -3.42 3.21
C ILE A 90 -0.18 -2.61 2.04
N ALA A 91 1.11 -2.32 2.12
CA ALA A 91 1.88 -1.61 1.12
C ALA A 91 3.19 -2.35 0.84
N VAL A 92 3.55 -2.54 -0.43
CA VAL A 92 4.90 -2.99 -0.80
C VAL A 92 5.83 -1.78 -0.76
N SER A 93 6.84 -1.80 0.12
CA SER A 93 7.87 -0.76 0.14
C SER A 93 8.97 -1.07 -0.88
N TRP A 94 9.35 -2.35 -1.00
CA TRP A 94 10.42 -2.77 -1.91
C TRP A 94 10.27 -4.23 -2.31
N SER A 95 10.71 -4.56 -3.51
CA SER A 95 10.94 -5.94 -3.91
C SER A 95 12.20 -6.06 -4.77
N ASN A 96 12.76 -7.26 -4.86
CA ASN A 96 13.90 -7.51 -5.72
C ASN A 96 13.94 -8.97 -6.13
N GLN A 97 14.55 -9.23 -7.29
CA GLN A 97 14.72 -10.58 -7.85
C GLN A 97 13.38 -11.32 -7.93
N GLU A 98 12.29 -10.60 -8.24
CA GLU A 98 10.98 -11.23 -8.39
C GLU A 98 11.03 -12.27 -9.53
N PRO A 99 10.42 -13.44 -9.30
CA PRO A 99 10.38 -14.48 -10.31
C PRO A 99 9.56 -14.04 -11.53
N ALA A 100 9.77 -14.73 -12.65
CA ALA A 100 8.92 -14.53 -13.83
C ALA A 100 7.47 -14.98 -13.55
N ASN A 101 6.54 -14.45 -14.34
CA ASN A 101 5.16 -14.91 -14.34
C ASN A 101 5.09 -16.43 -14.58
N ASP A 102 4.11 -17.08 -13.96
CA ASP A 102 3.89 -18.53 -14.04
C ASP A 102 5.08 -19.39 -13.59
N SER A 103 6.00 -18.84 -12.79
CA SER A 103 7.12 -19.59 -12.18
C SER A 103 6.66 -20.68 -11.19
N GLY A 104 5.39 -20.65 -10.76
CA GLY A 104 4.85 -21.53 -9.72
C GLY A 104 5.09 -21.03 -8.31
N THR A 105 5.60 -19.80 -8.16
CA THR A 105 5.87 -19.12 -6.87
C THR A 105 5.03 -17.85 -6.76
N LEU A 106 5.07 -17.15 -5.63
CA LEU A 106 4.37 -15.88 -5.44
C LEU A 106 5.28 -14.68 -5.70
N ILE A 107 4.70 -13.62 -6.27
CA ILE A 107 5.31 -12.29 -6.35
C ILE A 107 4.73 -11.36 -5.27
N SER A 108 5.37 -10.20 -5.05
CA SER A 108 4.97 -9.28 -3.97
C SER A 108 3.50 -8.84 -4.06
N THR A 109 3.02 -8.55 -5.27
CA THR A 109 1.65 -8.08 -5.50
C THR A 109 0.61 -9.17 -5.27
N ASP A 110 0.94 -10.44 -5.56
CA ASP A 110 0.09 -11.59 -5.27
C ASP A 110 -0.09 -11.76 -3.76
N ILE A 111 1.01 -11.63 -3.00
CA ILE A 111 1.03 -11.74 -1.53
C ILE A 111 0.11 -10.68 -0.91
N VAL A 112 0.15 -9.44 -1.39
CA VAL A 112 -0.75 -8.36 -0.91
C VAL A 112 -2.21 -8.75 -1.08
N ARG A 113 -2.62 -9.14 -2.29
CA ARG A 113 -4.03 -9.47 -2.56
C ARG A 113 -4.49 -10.69 -1.78
N LEU A 114 -3.68 -11.76 -1.76
CA LEU A 114 -3.99 -12.98 -1.01
C LEU A 114 -4.17 -12.68 0.47
N THR A 115 -3.30 -11.84 1.03
CA THR A 115 -3.32 -11.50 2.46
C THR A 115 -4.53 -10.64 2.81
N LEU A 116 -4.77 -9.56 2.08
CA LEU A 116 -5.90 -8.66 2.32
C LEU A 116 -7.25 -9.37 2.20
N ALA A 117 -7.37 -10.36 1.32
CA ALA A 117 -8.61 -11.10 1.13
C ALA A 117 -9.03 -11.95 2.36
N ILE A 118 -8.15 -12.16 3.35
CA ILE A 118 -8.41 -13.05 4.49
C ILE A 118 -8.05 -12.42 5.85
N ALA A 119 -7.00 -11.60 5.92
CA ALA A 119 -6.44 -11.13 7.19
C ALA A 119 -7.38 -10.17 7.95
N LYS A 120 -7.53 -10.38 9.26
CA LYS A 120 -8.47 -9.65 10.11
C LYS A 120 -7.84 -8.59 11.01
N SER A 121 -6.52 -8.60 11.12
CA SER A 121 -5.71 -7.63 11.88
C SER A 121 -4.33 -7.49 11.23
N ALA A 122 -3.56 -6.49 11.64
CA ALA A 122 -2.18 -6.33 11.18
C ALA A 122 -1.31 -7.53 11.58
N GLU A 123 -1.41 -8.00 12.83
CA GLU A 123 -0.70 -9.19 13.29
C GLU A 123 -1.03 -10.46 12.47
N ASP A 124 -2.31 -10.68 12.17
CA ASP A 124 -2.76 -11.80 11.33
C ASP A 124 -2.22 -11.68 9.89
N ALA A 125 -2.17 -10.46 9.35
CA ALA A 125 -1.57 -10.21 8.05
C ALA A 125 -0.05 -10.50 8.03
N VAL A 126 0.69 -10.17 9.09
CA VAL A 126 2.12 -10.47 9.22
C VAL A 126 2.37 -11.98 9.16
N GLU A 127 1.66 -12.76 9.99
CA GLU A 127 1.78 -14.22 10.01
C GLU A 127 1.43 -14.84 8.65
N ARG A 128 0.39 -14.30 8.00
CA ARG A 128 -0.05 -14.80 6.70
C ARG A 128 0.95 -14.49 5.58
N ILE A 129 1.55 -13.29 5.57
CA ILE A 129 2.66 -12.98 4.65
C ILE A 129 3.81 -13.96 4.89
N GLY A 130 4.17 -14.18 6.15
CA GLY A 130 5.22 -15.12 6.53
C GLY A 130 4.99 -16.53 5.99
N ASN A 131 3.79 -17.08 6.21
CA ASN A 131 3.42 -18.41 5.72
C ASN A 131 3.41 -18.49 4.19
N LEU A 132 2.88 -17.47 3.50
CA LEU A 132 2.90 -17.43 2.03
C LEU A 132 4.32 -17.42 1.47
N VAL A 133 5.22 -16.66 2.09
CA VAL A 133 6.64 -16.60 1.71
C VAL A 133 7.31 -17.96 1.95
N THR A 134 7.12 -18.56 3.13
CA THR A 134 7.75 -19.84 3.48
C THR A 134 7.28 -20.97 2.55
N ASP A 135 5.98 -21.05 2.26
CA ASP A 135 5.40 -22.15 1.50
C ASP A 135 5.53 -21.96 -0.02
N HIS A 136 5.42 -20.71 -0.50
CA HIS A 136 5.24 -20.40 -1.92
C HIS A 136 6.15 -19.30 -2.46
N GLY A 137 7.04 -18.74 -1.63
CA GLY A 137 8.07 -17.79 -2.07
C GLY A 137 9.09 -18.44 -2.99
N SER A 138 9.67 -17.62 -3.87
CA SER A 138 10.87 -17.98 -4.65
C SER A 138 12.11 -17.93 -3.74
N ASP A 139 13.08 -18.80 -4.01
CA ASP A 139 14.32 -18.90 -3.20
C ASP A 139 15.22 -17.65 -3.32
N ASP A 140 15.09 -16.88 -4.39
CA ASP A 140 15.92 -15.69 -4.66
C ASP A 140 15.21 -14.37 -4.34
N ALA A 141 13.87 -14.39 -4.25
CA ALA A 141 13.09 -13.16 -4.15
C ALA A 141 13.23 -12.50 -2.79
N LYS A 142 13.25 -11.17 -2.79
CA LYS A 142 13.26 -10.36 -1.57
C LYS A 142 12.08 -9.42 -1.59
N PHE A 143 11.35 -9.33 -0.48
CA PHE A 143 10.18 -8.48 -0.36
C PHE A 143 10.21 -7.69 0.94
N SER A 144 9.75 -6.44 0.89
CA SER A 144 9.51 -5.61 2.06
C SER A 144 8.12 -5.01 1.98
N PHE A 145 7.36 -5.19 3.06
CA PHE A 145 5.99 -4.74 3.21
C PHE A 145 5.84 -3.87 4.46
N VAL A 146 4.91 -2.93 4.40
CA VAL A 146 4.38 -2.21 5.56
C VAL A 146 2.93 -2.65 5.73
N VAL A 147 2.59 -3.09 6.94
CA VAL A 147 1.27 -3.58 7.30
C VAL A 147 0.76 -2.72 8.45
N CYS A 148 -0.45 -2.20 8.35
CA CYS A 148 -1.05 -1.43 9.43
C CYS A 148 -2.52 -1.83 9.63
N ASP A 149 -2.96 -1.75 10.88
CA ASP A 149 -4.38 -1.58 11.21
C ASP A 149 -4.57 -0.31 12.04
N HIS A 150 -5.68 -0.16 12.75
CA HIS A 150 -5.94 1.02 13.58
C HIS A 150 -5.22 0.99 14.93
N THR A 151 -4.61 -0.14 15.30
CA THR A 151 -3.95 -0.37 16.60
C THR A 151 -2.44 -0.43 16.50
N GLU A 152 -1.90 -0.96 15.40
CA GLU A 152 -0.47 -1.17 15.24
C GLU A 152 0.00 -1.15 13.78
N GLY A 153 1.28 -0.81 13.60
CA GLY A 153 2.01 -0.92 12.35
C GLY A 153 3.13 -1.94 12.45
N TRP A 154 3.42 -2.61 11.34
CA TRP A 154 4.46 -3.64 11.21
C TRP A 154 5.26 -3.44 9.93
N LEU A 155 6.56 -3.70 10.04
CA LEU A 155 7.46 -3.89 8.92
C LEU A 155 7.65 -5.39 8.73
N VAL A 156 7.52 -5.89 7.50
CA VAL A 156 7.72 -7.30 7.18
C VAL A 156 8.73 -7.40 6.06
N SER A 157 9.84 -8.10 6.29
CA SER A 157 10.88 -8.33 5.30
C SER A 157 11.04 -9.82 5.06
N SER A 158 11.26 -10.21 3.81
CA SER A 158 11.56 -11.59 3.43
C SER A 158 12.73 -11.67 2.46
N GLY A 159 13.46 -12.78 2.54
CA GLY A 159 14.47 -13.18 1.58
C GLY A 159 14.45 -14.68 1.37
N GLY A 160 14.21 -15.12 0.13
CA GLY A 160 13.90 -16.50 -0.16
C GLY A 160 12.64 -16.95 0.57
N LYS A 161 12.77 -18.02 1.36
CA LYS A 161 11.67 -18.58 2.18
C LYS A 161 11.70 -18.16 3.64
N LEU A 162 12.63 -17.26 3.99
CA LEU A 162 12.77 -16.70 5.33
C LEU A 162 12.09 -15.35 5.41
N TRP A 163 11.50 -15.06 6.56
CA TRP A 163 10.88 -13.78 6.86
C TRP A 163 11.16 -13.35 8.29
N ALA A 164 11.14 -12.03 8.48
CA ALA A 164 11.23 -11.37 9.76
C ALA A 164 10.27 -10.17 9.77
N ALA A 165 9.73 -9.83 10.93
CA ALA A 165 8.85 -8.71 11.12
C ALA A 165 9.19 -7.94 12.41
N GLN A 166 9.02 -6.63 12.33
CA GLN A 166 9.25 -5.68 13.39
C GLN A 166 7.98 -4.88 13.63
N LYS A 167 7.56 -4.75 14.89
CA LYS A 167 6.47 -3.86 15.27
C LYS A 167 6.98 -2.42 15.30
N VAL A 168 6.25 -1.50 14.67
CA VAL A 168 6.59 -0.08 14.65
C VAL A 168 6.20 0.54 15.99
N THR A 169 7.20 0.92 16.77
CA THR A 169 7.01 1.59 18.08
C THR A 169 7.15 3.10 17.99
N ASP A 170 7.80 3.61 16.95
CA ASP A 170 7.99 5.04 16.74
C ASP A 170 6.68 5.71 16.38
N GLY A 171 6.47 6.94 16.86
CA GLY A 171 5.26 7.70 16.56
C GLY A 171 5.12 8.04 15.07
N PHE A 172 6.22 8.04 14.31
CA PHE A 172 6.22 8.14 12.86
C PHE A 172 7.49 7.52 12.26
N LEU A 173 7.40 7.04 11.02
CA LEU A 173 8.50 6.40 10.31
C LEU A 173 8.37 6.60 8.80
N ARG A 174 9.48 6.91 8.13
CA ARG A 174 9.62 6.83 6.67
C ARG A 174 10.41 5.57 6.32
N ILE A 175 9.86 4.77 5.40
CA ILE A 175 10.48 3.55 4.88
C ILE A 175 10.82 3.78 3.42
N THR A 176 12.09 3.59 3.04
CA THR A 176 12.55 3.79 1.67
C THR A 176 12.24 2.59 0.77
N CYS A 177 12.19 2.86 -0.52
CA CYS A 177 12.07 1.84 -1.55
C CYS A 177 13.40 1.19 -1.98
N LYS A 178 14.39 1.07 -1.08
CA LYS A 178 15.77 0.68 -1.47
C LYS A 178 16.27 -0.64 -0.87
N GLY A 179 15.51 -1.26 0.03
CA GLY A 179 15.95 -2.48 0.67
C GLY A 179 14.91 -3.07 1.62
N LEU A 180 15.34 -4.08 2.35
CA LEU A 180 14.58 -4.67 3.44
C LEU A 180 14.54 -3.72 4.63
N SER A 181 13.35 -3.58 5.21
CA SER A 181 13.06 -2.64 6.29
C SER A 181 13.38 -3.18 7.68
N VAL A 182 13.34 -4.51 7.86
CA VAL A 182 13.62 -5.16 9.15
C VAL A 182 15.12 -5.37 9.29
N LYS A 183 15.71 -4.72 10.29
CA LYS A 183 17.15 -4.75 10.59
C LYS A 183 17.42 -5.67 11.80
N THR A 184 17.70 -5.08 12.96
CA THR A 184 18.11 -5.81 14.18
C THR A 184 16.97 -6.10 15.16
N THR A 185 15.92 -5.27 15.17
CA THR A 185 14.73 -5.51 15.99
C THR A 185 13.80 -6.48 15.27
N ILE A 186 13.67 -7.70 15.79
CA ILE A 186 12.83 -8.75 15.20
C ILE A 186 11.87 -9.25 16.28
N ASP A 187 10.59 -8.96 16.11
CA ASP A 187 9.52 -9.36 17.02
C ASP A 187 8.87 -10.69 16.60
N LYS A 188 8.81 -10.95 15.29
CA LYS A 188 8.31 -12.20 14.69
C LYS A 188 9.20 -12.64 13.53
N SER A 189 9.32 -13.94 13.29
CA SER A 189 10.13 -14.47 12.20
C SER A 189 9.84 -15.93 11.90
N SER A 190 10.47 -16.45 10.84
CA SER A 190 10.58 -17.88 10.59
C SER A 190 11.21 -18.62 11.78
N GLU A 191 10.76 -19.86 12.02
CA GLU A 191 11.34 -20.70 13.07
C GLU A 191 12.86 -20.90 12.85
N ALA A 192 13.63 -20.81 13.94
CA ALA A 192 15.08 -20.97 13.92
C ALA A 192 15.80 -20.08 12.88
N LEU A 193 15.32 -18.83 12.69
CA LEU A 193 15.86 -17.88 11.72
C LEU A 193 17.40 -17.75 11.78
N GLY A 194 17.96 -17.50 12.97
CA GLY A 194 19.39 -17.31 13.15
C GLY A 194 20.21 -18.57 12.81
N ASP A 195 19.75 -19.74 13.23
CA ASP A 195 20.41 -21.01 12.91
C ASP A 195 20.39 -21.30 11.41
N THR A 196 19.28 -20.99 10.74
CA THR A 196 19.14 -21.18 9.29
C THR A 196 20.06 -20.24 8.52
N LEU A 197 20.11 -18.96 8.89
CA LEU A 197 21.03 -17.99 8.28
C LEU A 197 22.49 -18.37 8.50
N LYS A 198 22.82 -18.89 9.69
CA LYS A 198 24.17 -19.39 9.99
C LYS A 198 24.53 -20.62 9.17
N ALA A 199 23.62 -21.57 9.01
CA ALA A 199 23.81 -22.75 8.17
C ALA A 199 24.00 -22.39 6.69
N GLN A 200 23.36 -21.32 6.22
CA GLN A 200 23.52 -20.80 4.87
C GLN A 200 24.77 -19.92 4.68
N GLY A 201 25.51 -19.64 5.77
CA GLY A 201 26.69 -18.75 5.72
C GLY A 201 26.35 -17.28 5.53
N LEU A 202 25.10 -16.87 5.79
CA LEU A 202 24.59 -15.51 5.68
C LEU A 202 24.73 -14.71 6.99
N TRP A 203 25.03 -15.40 8.08
CA TRP A 203 25.37 -14.81 9.38
C TRP A 203 26.44 -15.67 10.05
N ASP A 204 27.46 -15.04 10.64
CA ASP A 204 28.55 -15.73 11.35
C ASP A 204 28.12 -16.23 12.74
N GLY A 205 27.00 -15.73 13.26
CA GLY A 205 26.51 -16.04 14.60
C GLY A 205 27.16 -15.19 15.69
N GLU A 206 27.90 -14.14 15.31
CA GLU A 206 28.46 -13.16 16.23
C GLU A 206 27.69 -11.83 16.11
N GLY A 207 27.58 -11.10 17.24
CA GLY A 207 26.84 -9.84 17.31
C GLY A 207 25.32 -9.99 17.22
N ASP A 208 24.64 -8.86 17.00
CA ASP A 208 23.20 -8.81 16.80
C ASP A 208 22.85 -9.19 15.36
N LEU A 209 21.87 -10.07 15.19
CA LEU A 209 21.39 -10.48 13.87
C LEU A 209 20.71 -9.29 13.17
N ASN A 210 21.28 -8.84 12.04
CA ASN A 210 20.65 -7.87 11.15
C ASN A 210 20.10 -8.58 9.92
N PHE A 211 18.78 -8.71 9.82
CA PHE A 211 18.12 -9.49 8.76
C PHE A 211 18.39 -8.93 7.36
N ALA A 212 18.27 -7.61 7.17
CA ALA A 212 18.51 -6.95 5.90
C ALA A 212 19.97 -7.12 5.42
N SER A 213 20.94 -6.87 6.30
CA SER A 213 22.37 -6.99 5.97
C SER A 213 22.79 -8.45 5.73
N SER A 214 22.25 -9.42 6.49
CA SER A 214 22.51 -10.85 6.26
C SER A 214 22.08 -11.31 4.86
N LEU A 215 21.09 -10.66 4.26
CA LEU A 215 20.60 -10.97 2.91
C LEU A 215 21.21 -10.06 1.83
N GLY A 216 22.15 -9.18 2.19
CA GLY A 216 22.77 -8.20 1.29
C GLY A 216 21.75 -7.26 0.67
N ALA A 217 20.76 -6.83 1.44
CA ALA A 217 19.63 -6.02 1.00
C ALA A 217 19.27 -4.92 2.01
N ASP A 218 20.26 -4.44 2.75
CA ASP A 218 20.15 -3.25 3.58
C ASP A 218 20.23 -1.96 2.75
N ASP A 219 19.53 -0.93 3.25
CA ASP A 219 19.74 0.45 2.83
C ASP A 219 20.55 1.17 3.92
N ASP A 220 21.68 1.73 3.52
CA ASP A 220 22.63 2.47 4.38
C ASP A 220 22.13 3.88 4.71
N VAL A 221 20.97 4.29 4.18
CA VAL A 221 20.47 5.67 4.30
C VAL A 221 19.25 5.73 5.23
N ASP A 222 19.39 6.44 6.36
CA ASP A 222 18.24 6.87 7.13
C ASP A 222 17.50 7.96 6.35
N ALA A 223 16.23 7.71 6.05
CA ALA A 223 15.44 8.63 5.25
C ALA A 223 14.80 9.70 6.12
N GLU A 224 15.18 10.95 5.88
CA GLU A 224 14.54 12.10 6.51
C GLU A 224 13.06 12.20 6.13
N TRP A 225 12.25 12.75 7.03
CA TRP A 225 10.85 13.03 6.73
C TRP A 225 10.73 14.06 5.60
N SER A 226 9.73 13.92 4.74
CA SER A 226 9.49 14.84 3.63
C SER A 226 8.44 15.88 4.00
N GLY A 227 8.80 17.16 3.92
CA GLY A 227 7.94 18.26 4.35
C GLY A 227 8.00 18.47 5.87
N GLU A 228 6.89 18.94 6.46
CA GLU A 228 6.80 19.17 7.90
C GLU A 228 6.65 17.85 8.65
N ALA A 229 7.60 17.58 9.57
CA ALA A 229 7.61 16.36 10.35
C ALA A 229 6.56 16.38 11.47
N PRO A 230 5.99 15.23 11.84
CA PRO A 230 5.15 15.12 13.01
C PRO A 230 5.89 15.59 14.28
N ASN A 231 5.19 16.33 15.14
CA ASN A 231 5.77 17.04 16.29
C ASN A 231 5.31 16.49 17.66
N GLY A 232 4.51 15.41 17.67
CA GLY A 232 4.04 14.71 18.87
C GLY A 232 2.88 15.38 19.61
N ASP A 233 2.14 16.31 19.00
CA ASP A 233 1.02 17.03 19.63
C ASP A 233 -0.39 16.52 19.24
N GLY A 234 -0.46 15.44 18.46
CA GLY A 234 -1.72 14.86 17.98
C GLY A 234 -2.34 15.57 16.77
N SER A 235 -1.68 16.59 16.19
CA SER A 235 -2.22 17.41 15.09
C SER A 235 -1.98 16.86 13.69
N TYR A 236 -1.23 15.76 13.53
CA TYR A 236 -0.97 15.20 12.22
C TYR A 236 -2.23 14.52 11.66
N THR A 237 -2.70 15.02 10.51
CA THR A 237 -3.97 14.58 9.89
C THR A 237 -3.77 14.02 8.47
N LEU A 238 -4.87 13.63 7.83
CA LEU A 238 -4.88 13.26 6.42
C LEU A 238 -4.25 14.33 5.51
N THR A 239 -4.56 15.62 5.73
CA THR A 239 -4.04 16.69 4.87
C THR A 239 -2.54 16.90 5.09
N SER A 240 -2.04 16.70 6.31
CA SER A 240 -0.60 16.65 6.60
C SER A 240 0.09 15.53 5.80
N MET A 241 -0.57 14.37 5.64
CA MET A 241 -0.07 13.27 4.80
C MET A 241 -0.14 13.60 3.30
N PHE A 242 -1.16 14.32 2.83
CA PHE A 242 -1.16 14.84 1.44
C PHE A 242 0.09 15.67 1.18
N ASP A 243 0.41 16.61 2.08
CA ASP A 243 1.58 17.48 1.91
C ASP A 243 2.90 16.72 2.00
N THR A 244 2.97 15.70 2.87
CA THR A 244 4.15 14.82 2.97
C THR A 244 4.37 14.04 1.67
N LEU A 245 3.34 13.38 1.14
CA LEU A 245 3.45 12.62 -0.11
C LEU A 245 3.73 13.53 -1.33
N ARG A 246 3.17 14.74 -1.35
CA ARG A 246 3.45 15.75 -2.39
C ARG A 246 4.88 16.24 -2.32
N SER A 247 5.41 16.47 -1.12
CA SER A 247 6.79 16.90 -0.90
C SER A 247 7.80 15.80 -1.24
N ALA A 248 7.42 14.54 -1.02
CA ALA A 248 8.24 13.36 -1.34
C ALA A 248 8.21 12.97 -2.82
N ALA A 249 7.29 13.51 -3.62
CA ALA A 249 7.10 13.09 -5.01
C ALA A 249 8.19 13.67 -5.93
N ASP A 250 8.93 12.80 -6.59
CA ASP A 250 9.92 13.14 -7.61
C ASP A 250 9.35 12.90 -9.01
N THR A 251 9.29 13.93 -9.85
CA THR A 251 8.73 13.83 -11.22
C THR A 251 9.40 12.76 -12.09
N GLU A 252 10.67 12.43 -11.86
CA GLU A 252 11.39 11.42 -12.66
C GLU A 252 11.03 9.98 -12.30
N THR A 253 10.43 9.75 -11.13
CA THR A 253 10.19 8.40 -10.62
C THR A 253 8.80 8.18 -10.05
N ALA A 254 8.07 9.25 -9.73
CA ALA A 254 6.81 9.19 -9.02
C ALA A 254 5.70 8.59 -9.88
N ARG A 255 5.06 7.59 -9.30
CA ARG A 255 3.89 6.90 -9.82
C ARG A 255 2.68 7.34 -8.97
N ALA A 256 1.63 6.54 -8.89
CA ALA A 256 0.45 6.83 -8.07
C ALA A 256 0.75 6.78 -6.57
N ALA A 257 -0.06 7.51 -5.81
CA ALA A 257 0.01 7.58 -4.36
C ALA A 257 -1.30 7.11 -3.73
N ASN A 258 -1.19 6.54 -2.53
CA ASN A 258 -2.34 6.14 -1.73
C ASN A 258 -2.11 6.42 -0.24
N ILE A 259 -3.22 6.63 0.48
CA ILE A 259 -3.22 6.85 1.93
C ILE A 259 -4.36 6.06 2.55
N SER A 260 -4.08 5.34 3.64
CA SER A 260 -5.09 4.73 4.49
C SER A 260 -5.12 5.44 5.83
N VAL A 261 -6.26 6.03 6.18
CA VAL A 261 -6.54 6.53 7.53
C VAL A 261 -7.32 5.45 8.26
N LEU A 262 -6.64 4.76 9.18
CA LEU A 262 -7.14 3.59 9.89
C LEU A 262 -7.56 4.00 11.29
N THR A 263 -8.82 3.76 11.64
CA THR A 263 -9.41 4.17 12.93
C THR A 263 -10.33 3.09 13.50
N THR A 264 -10.75 3.25 14.76
CA THR A 264 -11.79 2.43 15.39
C THR A 264 -13.18 2.65 14.79
N GLY A 265 -13.39 3.80 14.14
CA GLY A 265 -14.60 4.11 13.38
C GLY A 265 -14.51 3.68 11.92
N ILE A 266 -14.96 4.56 11.03
CA ILE A 266 -14.91 4.34 9.58
C ILE A 266 -13.51 4.71 9.07
N SER A 267 -12.74 3.71 8.65
CA SER A 267 -11.48 3.95 7.95
C SER A 267 -11.73 4.43 6.52
N CYS A 268 -10.88 5.33 6.05
CA CYS A 268 -10.99 5.90 4.70
C CYS A 268 -9.67 5.75 3.95
N HIS A 269 -9.76 5.30 2.70
CA HIS A 269 -8.63 5.01 1.82
C HIS A 269 -8.65 5.96 0.64
N TRP A 270 -7.53 6.61 0.36
CA TRP A 270 -7.43 7.68 -0.61
C TRP A 270 -6.45 7.28 -1.70
N PHE A 271 -6.83 7.47 -2.96
CA PHE A 271 -6.00 7.09 -4.09
C PHE A 271 -5.88 8.25 -5.08
N THR A 272 -4.69 8.49 -5.62
CA THR A 272 -4.58 9.40 -6.76
C THR A 272 -5.08 8.74 -8.05
N ALA A 273 -4.85 7.44 -8.23
CA ALA A 273 -5.08 6.72 -9.50
C ALA A 273 -4.41 7.36 -10.74
N THR A 274 -3.51 8.31 -10.52
CA THR A 274 -2.74 9.10 -11.48
C THR A 274 -1.33 9.32 -10.93
N PRO A 275 -0.31 9.45 -11.79
CA PRO A 275 1.06 9.58 -11.34
C PRO A 275 1.33 10.93 -10.68
N ASN A 276 2.34 10.96 -9.82
CA ASN A 276 2.85 12.14 -9.13
C ASN A 276 1.80 12.81 -8.21
N ALA A 277 1.93 12.58 -6.90
CA ALA A 277 1.04 13.18 -5.89
C ALA A 277 1.01 14.71 -5.92
N ASN A 278 2.12 15.36 -6.30
CA ASN A 278 2.18 16.82 -6.40
C ASN A 278 1.29 17.38 -7.52
N GLU A 279 1.05 16.56 -8.54
CA GLU A 279 0.28 16.92 -9.74
C GLU A 279 -1.08 16.23 -9.83
N SER A 280 -1.47 15.54 -8.76
CA SER A 280 -2.68 14.73 -8.65
C SER A 280 -3.52 15.16 -7.45
N VAL A 281 -4.77 14.70 -7.44
CA VAL A 281 -5.65 14.79 -6.27
C VAL A 281 -6.09 13.40 -5.81
N PHE A 282 -6.33 13.28 -4.53
CA PHE A 282 -6.73 12.07 -3.83
C PHE A 282 -8.26 11.90 -3.85
N LYS A 283 -8.71 10.70 -4.20
CA LYS A 283 -10.12 10.33 -4.22
C LYS A 283 -10.42 9.39 -3.04
N PRO A 284 -11.40 9.70 -2.18
CA PRO A 284 -11.72 8.87 -1.03
C PRO A 284 -12.48 7.62 -1.44
N PHE A 285 -12.23 6.55 -0.70
CA PHE A 285 -12.93 5.28 -0.77
C PHE A 285 -13.16 4.77 0.65
N VAL A 286 -14.37 4.30 0.90
CA VAL A 286 -14.76 3.64 2.14
C VAL A 286 -15.47 2.33 1.80
N PHE A 287 -15.38 1.35 2.69
CA PHE A 287 -16.08 0.07 2.54
C PHE A 287 -17.57 0.20 2.91
N ALA A 288 -18.31 1.03 2.15
CA ALA A 288 -19.76 1.23 2.23
C ALA A 288 -20.53 -0.09 1.95
N PRO A 289 -21.87 -0.14 2.05
CA PRO A 289 -22.64 -1.35 1.77
C PRO A 289 -22.42 -1.90 0.34
N ASN A 290 -22.44 -1.06 -0.70
CA ASN A 290 -22.32 -1.44 -2.10
C ASN A 290 -21.38 -0.51 -2.90
N PRO A 291 -20.11 -0.34 -2.48
CA PRO A 291 -19.25 0.69 -3.02
C PRO A 291 -19.00 0.49 -4.51
N LYS A 292 -19.04 1.60 -5.24
CA LYS A 292 -18.86 1.68 -6.68
C LYS A 292 -17.56 2.43 -6.96
N ILE A 293 -16.72 1.83 -7.81
CA ILE A 293 -15.55 2.49 -8.35
C ILE A 293 -15.79 2.80 -9.82
N SER A 294 -15.40 4.01 -10.24
CA SER A 294 -15.51 4.44 -11.62
C SER A 294 -14.72 3.51 -12.56
N PRO A 295 -15.27 3.11 -13.71
CA PRO A 295 -14.50 2.34 -14.71
C PRO A 295 -13.32 3.13 -15.28
N LEU A 296 -13.24 4.44 -15.01
CA LEU A 296 -12.19 5.33 -15.51
C LEU A 296 -10.85 5.14 -14.80
N THR A 297 -10.80 4.35 -13.71
CA THR A 297 -9.56 3.89 -13.05
C THR A 297 -9.10 2.52 -13.53
N LYS A 298 -9.77 1.93 -14.54
CA LYS A 298 -9.44 0.64 -15.14
C LYS A 298 -9.11 0.83 -16.62
N VAL A 299 -8.24 -0.01 -17.16
CA VAL A 299 -7.88 0.02 -18.57
C VAL A 299 -8.94 -0.72 -19.39
N PRO A 300 -9.59 -0.05 -20.36
CA PRO A 300 -10.51 -0.72 -21.27
C PRO A 300 -9.80 -1.77 -22.15
N PRO A 301 -10.50 -2.82 -22.63
CA PRO A 301 -9.90 -3.91 -23.40
C PRO A 301 -9.04 -3.50 -24.62
N ASP A 302 -9.38 -2.38 -25.27
CA ASP A 302 -8.71 -1.90 -26.48
C ASP A 302 -7.69 -0.77 -26.22
N ASN A 303 -7.34 -0.53 -24.96
CA ASN A 303 -6.47 0.57 -24.54
C ASN A 303 -5.25 0.07 -23.75
N THR A 304 -4.23 0.92 -23.65
CA THR A 304 -3.05 0.70 -22.80
C THR A 304 -3.02 1.58 -21.56
N VAL A 305 -3.94 2.55 -21.48
CA VAL A 305 -4.05 3.50 -20.36
C VAL A 305 -5.49 3.72 -19.96
N THR A 306 -5.71 4.05 -18.69
CA THR A 306 -7.03 4.46 -18.19
C THR A 306 -7.40 5.83 -18.78
N LEU A 307 -8.70 6.14 -18.86
CA LEU A 307 -9.11 7.46 -19.36
C LEU A 307 -8.63 8.57 -18.41
N LEU A 308 -8.66 8.32 -17.10
CA LEU A 308 -8.18 9.25 -16.09
C LEU A 308 -6.69 9.56 -16.29
N HIS A 309 -5.86 8.51 -16.44
CA HIS A 309 -4.43 8.66 -16.69
C HIS A 309 -4.15 9.45 -17.98
N LYS A 310 -4.87 9.14 -19.06
CA LYS A 310 -4.72 9.84 -20.34
C LYS A 310 -5.00 11.33 -20.23
N LEU A 311 -6.08 11.71 -19.54
CA LEU A 311 -6.47 13.11 -19.38
C LEU A 311 -5.56 13.84 -18.39
N HIS A 312 -5.15 13.17 -17.31
CA HIS A 312 -4.15 13.68 -16.38
C HIS A 312 -2.85 14.04 -17.09
N ALA A 313 -2.36 13.20 -18.02
CA ALA A 313 -1.16 13.50 -18.81
C ALA A 313 -1.31 14.74 -19.72
N GLN A 314 -2.54 15.18 -20.00
CA GLN A 314 -2.88 16.33 -20.86
C GLN A 314 -3.38 17.54 -20.06
N ARG A 315 -3.36 17.46 -18.72
CA ARG A 315 -3.92 18.47 -17.84
C ARG A 315 -3.24 19.83 -17.99
N LYS A 316 -3.99 20.89 -17.73
CA LYS A 316 -3.45 22.25 -17.61
C LYS A 316 -3.12 22.54 -16.15
N PRO A 317 -2.05 23.29 -15.84
CA PRO A 317 -1.72 23.64 -14.46
C PRO A 317 -2.88 24.27 -13.66
N ALA A 318 -3.66 25.16 -14.29
CA ALA A 318 -4.83 25.78 -13.65
C ALA A 318 -5.89 24.75 -13.21
N ALA A 319 -6.10 23.69 -13.99
CA ALA A 319 -7.03 22.63 -13.62
C ALA A 319 -6.58 21.87 -12.36
N VAL A 320 -5.26 21.75 -12.13
CA VAL A 320 -4.73 21.08 -10.93
C VAL A 320 -5.00 21.91 -9.67
N GLU A 321 -4.91 23.24 -9.76
CA GLU A 321 -5.21 24.14 -8.63
C GLU A 321 -6.70 24.12 -8.26
N ASP A 322 -7.57 24.16 -9.27
CA ASP A 322 -9.02 24.02 -9.08
C ASP A 322 -9.36 22.65 -8.45
N LEU A 323 -8.73 21.57 -8.95
CA LEU A 323 -8.92 20.23 -8.39
C LEU A 323 -8.43 20.11 -6.95
N LYS A 324 -7.29 20.72 -6.58
CA LYS A 324 -6.81 20.74 -5.20
C LYS A 324 -7.77 21.49 -4.27
N SER A 325 -8.42 22.53 -4.76
CA SER A 325 -9.46 23.24 -4.00
C SER A 325 -10.69 22.35 -3.77
N LEU A 326 -11.09 21.57 -4.77
CA LEU A 326 -12.17 20.57 -4.64
C LEU A 326 -11.79 19.41 -3.72
N GLU A 327 -10.54 18.96 -3.76
CA GLU A 327 -10.03 17.95 -2.83
C GLU A 327 -10.14 18.43 -1.38
N ALA A 328 -9.74 19.67 -1.08
CA ALA A 328 -9.86 20.24 0.25
C ALA A 328 -11.33 20.31 0.72
N ALA A 329 -12.24 20.77 -0.14
CA ALA A 329 -13.67 20.80 0.17
C ALA A 329 -14.23 19.38 0.41
N CYS A 330 -13.82 18.40 -0.40
CA CYS A 330 -14.21 17.00 -0.24
C CYS A 330 -13.76 16.42 1.10
N VAL A 331 -12.53 16.74 1.54
CA VAL A 331 -12.03 16.34 2.86
C VAL A 331 -12.87 16.94 3.99
N GLU A 332 -13.20 18.23 3.92
CA GLU A 332 -14.02 18.90 4.93
C GLU A 332 -15.44 18.29 5.01
N GLU A 333 -16.09 18.13 3.85
CA GLU A 333 -17.43 17.54 3.75
C GLU A 333 -17.46 16.10 4.26
N LEU A 334 -16.48 15.27 3.86
CA LEU A 334 -16.40 13.87 4.29
C LEU A 334 -16.12 13.77 5.79
N ASN A 335 -15.20 14.57 6.33
CA ASN A 335 -14.93 14.57 7.78
C ASN A 335 -16.16 15.00 8.58
N GLY A 336 -16.91 16.01 8.09
CA GLY A 336 -18.19 16.40 8.68
C GLY A 336 -19.21 15.26 8.65
N TYR A 337 -19.35 14.60 7.49
CA TYR A 337 -20.25 13.47 7.32
C TYR A 337 -19.92 12.31 8.28
N LEU A 338 -18.66 11.88 8.33
CA LEU A 338 -18.20 10.77 9.17
C LEU A 338 -18.30 11.08 10.67
N ALA A 339 -18.21 12.36 11.05
CA ALA A 339 -18.42 12.78 12.44
C ALA A 339 -19.89 12.68 12.88
N GLU A 340 -20.83 12.91 11.95
CA GLU A 340 -22.27 12.81 12.20
C GLU A 340 -22.82 11.37 12.05
N HIS A 341 -22.15 10.55 11.23
CA HIS A 341 -22.57 9.18 10.89
C HIS A 341 -21.53 8.15 11.35
N PRO A 342 -21.74 7.51 12.53
CA PRO A 342 -20.76 6.59 13.11
C PRO A 342 -20.66 5.23 12.40
N THR A 343 -21.53 4.97 11.41
CA THR A 343 -21.57 3.73 10.64
C THR A 343 -21.68 4.05 9.16
N VAL A 344 -21.04 3.24 8.31
CA VAL A 344 -21.18 3.37 6.86
C VAL A 344 -22.61 3.11 6.40
N ASP A 345 -23.05 3.84 5.38
CA ASP A 345 -24.36 3.72 4.73
C ASP A 345 -24.24 3.89 3.21
N GLU A 346 -25.38 3.82 2.52
CA GLU A 346 -25.46 3.85 1.05
C GLU A 346 -25.11 5.22 0.45
N GLU A 347 -25.08 6.32 1.23
CA GLU A 347 -24.70 7.64 0.71
C GLU A 347 -23.22 7.67 0.29
N LEU A 348 -22.41 6.80 0.89
CA LEU A 348 -20.99 6.65 0.59
C LEU A 348 -20.71 5.64 -0.55
N ASP A 349 -21.73 4.99 -1.11
CA ASP A 349 -21.54 3.94 -2.14
C ASP A 349 -20.88 4.49 -3.41
N GLU A 350 -21.21 5.72 -3.82
CA GLU A 350 -20.65 6.31 -5.05
C GLU A 350 -19.49 7.29 -4.80
N LEU A 351 -19.03 7.43 -3.56
CA LEU A 351 -18.05 8.45 -3.13
C LEU A 351 -16.82 8.51 -4.05
N MET A 352 -16.09 7.41 -4.20
CA MET A 352 -14.89 7.38 -5.05
C MET A 352 -15.23 7.58 -6.53
N LYS A 353 -16.35 6.97 -6.98
CA LYS A 353 -16.79 7.05 -8.38
C LYS A 353 -17.05 8.49 -8.79
N ASP A 354 -17.78 9.24 -7.98
CA ASP A 354 -18.17 10.60 -8.27
C ASP A 354 -16.95 11.55 -8.26
N CYS A 355 -16.01 11.38 -7.33
CA CYS A 355 -14.75 12.13 -7.33
C CYS A 355 -13.93 11.89 -8.62
N VAL A 356 -13.81 10.64 -9.07
CA VAL A 356 -13.09 10.30 -10.31
C VAL A 356 -13.79 10.89 -11.54
N GLU A 357 -15.12 10.78 -11.62
CA GLU A 357 -15.88 11.30 -12.76
C GLU A 357 -15.90 12.83 -12.80
N ALA A 358 -15.91 13.49 -11.63
CA ALA A 358 -15.74 14.93 -11.52
C ALA A 358 -14.38 15.37 -12.06
N GLU A 359 -13.28 14.74 -11.65
CA GLU A 359 -11.94 15.07 -12.14
C GLU A 359 -11.81 14.94 -13.65
N VAL A 360 -12.35 13.87 -14.23
CA VAL A 360 -12.37 13.69 -15.68
C VAL A 360 -13.12 14.80 -16.40
N LYS A 361 -14.18 15.36 -15.80
CA LYS A 361 -14.91 16.51 -16.36
C LYS A 361 -14.06 17.78 -16.30
N PHE A 362 -13.26 17.99 -15.27
CA PHE A 362 -12.37 19.16 -15.15
C PHE A 362 -11.21 19.14 -16.14
N TYR A 363 -10.75 17.95 -16.56
CA TYR A 363 -9.70 17.84 -17.58
C TYR A 363 -10.17 18.06 -19.02
N ARG A 364 -11.48 17.97 -19.29
CA ARG A 364 -12.06 18.17 -20.61
C ARG A 364 -12.41 19.64 -20.84
#